data_AF-D7GQP6-F1
#
_entry.id   AF-D7GQP6-F1
#
_cell.length_a   1.000
_cell.length_b   1.000
_cell.length_c   1.000
_cell.angle_alpha   90.00
_cell.angle_beta   90.00
_cell.angle_gamma   90.00
#
_symmetry.space_group_name_H-M   'P 1'
#
loop_
_entity.id
_entity.type
_entity.pdbx_description
1 polymer ?
#
loop_
_entity_poly.entity_id
_entity_poly.type
_entity_poly.pdbx_seq_one_letter_code
_entity_poly.pdbx_strand_id
1 'polypeptide(L)' 'MEHSKNFKKVKEFYKNGIWSKKMAWNAVGKWITPEEYKEITGEDYNKEG' A
#
# COMPACT_ATOMS: atom_id res chain seq x y z
N MET A 1 1.25 7.63 14.51
CA MET A 1 1.56 7.58 13.08
C MET A 1 0.31 8.01 12.35
N GLU A 2 0.37 9.13 11.63
CA GLU A 2 -0.76 9.64 10.88
C GLU A 2 -0.77 8.97 9.52
N HIS A 3 -1.83 8.22 9.22
CA HIS A 3 -1.95 7.54 7.93
C HIS A 3 -2.19 8.53 6.80
N SER A 4 -1.64 8.24 5.63
CA SER A 4 -1.96 8.92 4.38
C SER A 4 -3.46 8.95 4.16
N LYS A 5 -3.96 10.04 3.57
CA LYS A 5 -5.39 10.21 3.26
C LYS A 5 -6.00 9.03 2.50
N ASN A 6 -5.20 8.33 1.69
CA ASN A 6 -5.64 7.19 0.88
C ASN A 6 -5.39 5.82 1.51
N PHE A 7 -4.80 5.74 2.70
CA PHE A 7 -4.45 4.47 3.36
C PHE A 7 -5.63 3.50 3.46
N LYS A 8 -6.73 3.96 4.07
CA LYS A 8 -7.95 3.14 4.25
C LYS A 8 -8.47 2.63 2.91
N LYS A 9 -8.46 3.48 1.87
CA LYS A 9 -8.92 3.14 0.53
C LYS A 9 -8.05 2.06 -0.11
N VAL A 10 -6.72 2.18 -0.04
CA VAL A 10 -5.81 1.14 -0.57
C VAL A 10 -5.92 -0.16 0.23
N LYS A 11 -6.07 -0.08 1.55
CA LYS A 11 -6.29 -1.23 2.44
C LYS A 11 -7.57 -1.98 2.08
N GLU A 12 -8.68 -1.29 1.87
CA GLU A 12 -9.95 -1.89 1.43
C GLU A 12 -9.84 -2.49 0.02
N PHE A 13 -9.24 -1.78 -0.93
CA PHE A 13 -9.04 -2.32 -2.28
C PHE A 13 -8.17 -3.58 -2.30
N TYR A 14 -7.12 -3.63 -1.48
CA TYR A 14 -6.29 -4.82 -1.34
C TYR A 14 -7.05 -5.97 -0.68
N LYS A 15 -7.75 -5.71 0.44
CA LYS A 15 -8.57 -6.72 1.15
C LYS A 15 -9.69 -7.28 0.29
N ASN A 16 -10.32 -6.45 -0.53
CA ASN A 16 -11.39 -6.84 -1.43
C ASN A 16 -10.87 -7.52 -2.71
N GLY A 17 -9.55 -7.69 -2.86
CA GLY A 17 -8.93 -8.30 -4.04
C GLY A 17 -9.00 -7.44 -5.31
N ILE A 18 -9.45 -6.18 -5.20
CA ILE A 18 -9.54 -5.24 -6.33
C ILE A 18 -8.13 -4.81 -6.75
N TRP A 19 -7.24 -4.61 -5.77
CA TRP A 19 -5.86 -4.24 -6.03
C TRP A 19 -4.93 -5.42 -5.76
N SER A 20 -4.09 -5.71 -6.76
CA SER A 20 -2.97 -6.63 -6.56
C SER A 20 -1.87 -5.96 -5.74
N LYS A 21 -0.97 -6.77 -5.18
CA LYS A 21 0.22 -6.29 -4.47
C LYS A 21 1.04 -5.30 -5.30
N LYS A 22 1.19 -5.55 -6.62
CA LYS A 22 1.90 -4.64 -7.54
C LYS A 22 1.23 -3.27 -7.66
N MET A 23 -0.10 -3.21 -7.60
CA MET A 23 -0.83 -1.94 -7.60
C MET A 23 -0.62 -1.18 -6.29
N ALA A 24 -0.66 -1.88 -5.15
CA ALA A 24 -0.33 -1.28 -3.85
C ALA A 24 1.12 -0.79 -3.81
N TRP A 25 2.07 -1.53 -4.40
CA TRP A 25 3.48 -1.13 -4.52
C TRP A 25 3.63 0.15 -5.35
N ASN A 26 2.96 0.24 -6.50
CA ASN A 26 2.98 1.43 -7.36
C ASN A 26 2.35 2.68 -6.71
N ALA A 27 1.50 2.48 -5.70
CA ALA A 27 0.88 3.55 -4.93
C ALA A 27 1.80 4.10 -3.83
N VAL A 28 2.90 3.41 -3.52
CA VAL A 28 3.90 3.90 -2.57
C VAL A 28 4.56 5.16 -3.12
N GLY A 29 4.63 6.20 -2.27
CA GLY A 29 5.15 7.53 -2.63
C GLY A 29 4.17 8.40 -3.42
N LYS A 30 2.96 7.90 -3.73
CA LYS A 30 1.91 8.68 -4.39
C LYS A 30 0.64 8.78 -3.55
N TRP A 31 0.23 7.66 -2.96
CA TRP A 31 -1.03 7.52 -2.22
C TRP A 31 -0.81 7.02 -0.79
N ILE A 32 0.19 6.15 -0.62
CA ILE A 32 0.58 5.58 0.66
C ILE A 32 2.10 5.65 0.84
N THR A 33 2.58 5.43 2.05
CA THR A 33 4.01 5.33 2.38
C THR A 33 4.52 3.87 2.30
N PRO A 34 5.84 3.65 2.28
CA PRO A 34 6.43 2.30 2.38
C PRO A 34 5.96 1.53 3.63
N GLU A 35 5.84 2.23 4.76
CA GLU A 35 5.36 1.67 6.03
C GLU A 35 3.92 1.21 5.93
N GLU A 36 3.08 2.00 5.28
CA GLU A 36 1.67 1.67 5.04
C GLU A 36 1.51 0.51 4.07
N TYR A 37 2.37 0.42 3.05
CA TYR A 37 2.40 -0.75 2.15
C TYR A 37 2.70 -2.02 2.94
N LYS A 38 3.65 -1.98 3.87
CA LYS A 38 3.95 -3.09 4.78
C LYS A 38 2.75 -3.44 5.66
N GLU A 39 2.02 -2.46 6.17
CA GLU A 39 0.81 -2.73 6.95
C GLU A 39 -0.33 -3.33 6.11
N ILE A 40 -0.48 -2.90 4.85
CA ILE A 40 -1.53 -3.38 3.95
C ILE A 40 -1.23 -4.79 3.45
N THR A 41 0.01 -5.04 3.04
CA THR A 41 0.40 -6.26 2.32
C THR A 41 1.16 -7.28 3.17
N GLY A 42 1.69 -6.86 4.32
CA GLY A 42 2.58 -7.66 5.16
C GLY A 42 4.02 -7.73 4.67
N GLU A 43 4.36 -7.08 3.55
CA GLU A 43 5.70 -7.15 2.95
C GLU A 43 6.43 -5.83 3.00
N ASP A 44 7.75 -5.91 3.19
CA ASP A 44 8.62 -4.74 3.07
C ASP A 44 8.64 -4.19 1.64
N TYR A 45 8.51 -2.87 1.53
CA TYR A 45 8.60 -2.18 0.26
C TYR A 45 10.07 -2.10 -0.18
N ASN A 46 10.46 -2.97 -1.10
CA ASN A 46 11.76 -2.92 -1.76
C ASN A 46 11.61 -2.28 -3.15
N LYS A 47 12.32 -1.17 -3.38
CA LYS A 47 12.27 -0.43 -4.64
C LYS A 47 13.24 -0.99 -5.72
N GLU A 48 14.08 -1.96 -5.36
CA GLU A 48 15.18 -2.46 -6.21
C GLU A 48 14.83 -3.67 -7.08
N GLY A 49 13.56 -3.80 -7.51
CA GLY A 49 13.10 -4.88 -8.40
C GLY A 49 13.04 -4.46 -9.86
#